data_AF-W6Z649-F1
#
_entry.id   AF-W6Z649-F1
#
_cell.length_a   1.000
_cell.length_b   1.000
_cell.length_c   1.000
_cell.angle_alpha   90.00
_cell.angle_beta   90.00
_cell.angle_gamma   90.00
#
_symmetry.space_group_name_H-M   'P 1'
#
loop_
_entity.id
_entity.type
_entity.pdbx_description
1 polymer ?
#
loop_
_entity_poly.entity_id
_entity_poly.type
_entity_poly.pdbx_seq_one_letter_code
_entity_poly.pdbx_strand_id
1 'polypeptide(L)'
;MSPGQKRRRRAFQYSHLPFNSFGLLELVPGKSLSADIHCRLRSHQLNSAPPYEALSYTWGDEESTCRISLDGLPFDIRPNLRNALRRLRQSSSTRTIWIDAICINQNNKDEKSIQVPLMRNIYTRAERVIAWLGEEMVDSAVALNFIPDLTDIAKSDTESNWLLHIEDDRFLRRMISLAHLFSLPWWQRIWI
;
A
#
# COMPACT_ATOMS: atom_id res chain seq x y z
N MET A 1 -15.58 -45.84 -17.62
CA MET A 1 -15.86 -44.46 -17.18
C MET A 1 -14.56 -43.88 -16.65
N SER A 2 -13.95 -42.93 -17.38
CA SER A 2 -12.64 -42.35 -17.01
C SER A 2 -12.76 -41.35 -15.86
N PRO A 3 -11.85 -41.34 -14.87
CA PRO A 3 -11.83 -40.32 -13.85
C PRO A 3 -11.32 -39.00 -14.44
N GLY A 4 -12.09 -37.92 -14.24
CA GLY A 4 -11.80 -36.59 -14.75
C GLY A 4 -10.44 -36.07 -14.28
N GLN A 5 -9.58 -35.79 -15.26
CA GLN A 5 -8.29 -35.14 -15.07
C GLN A 5 -8.53 -33.71 -14.59
N LYS A 6 -8.46 -33.49 -13.26
CA LYS A 6 -8.47 -32.15 -12.66
C LYS A 6 -7.34 -31.34 -13.32
N ARG A 7 -7.69 -30.43 -14.23
CA ARG A 7 -6.76 -29.45 -14.81
C ARG A 7 -6.04 -28.74 -13.66
N ARG A 8 -4.77 -29.06 -13.41
CA ARG A 8 -3.90 -28.29 -12.52
C ARG A 8 -3.91 -26.85 -13.03
N ARG A 9 -4.56 -25.94 -12.29
CA ARG A 9 -4.48 -24.51 -12.58
C ARG A 9 -3.01 -24.10 -12.46
N ARG A 10 -2.45 -23.49 -13.51
CA ARG A 10 -1.08 -22.97 -13.47
C ARG A 10 -1.00 -21.87 -12.40
N ALA A 11 0.02 -21.96 -11.55
CA ALA A 11 0.35 -20.91 -10.59
C ALA A 11 1.23 -19.85 -11.28
N PHE A 12 1.16 -18.61 -10.81
CA PHE A 12 2.07 -17.56 -11.25
C PHE A 12 3.54 -17.94 -10.94
N GLN A 13 4.45 -17.59 -11.84
CA GLN A 13 5.89 -17.77 -11.66
C GLN A 13 6.60 -16.48 -12.01
N TYR A 14 7.50 -16.05 -11.12
CA TYR A 14 8.35 -14.89 -11.36
C TYR A 14 9.37 -15.21 -12.45
N SER A 15 9.53 -14.26 -13.38
CA SER A 15 10.66 -14.25 -14.31
C SER A 15 11.91 -13.70 -13.62
N HIS A 16 13.08 -14.23 -13.97
CA HIS A 16 14.35 -13.68 -13.51
C HIS A 16 14.48 -12.20 -13.90
N LEU A 17 14.79 -11.33 -12.94
CA LEU A 17 15.02 -9.91 -13.18
C LEU A 17 16.45 -9.69 -13.71
N PRO A 18 16.64 -9.01 -14.85
CA PRO A 18 17.96 -8.57 -15.31
C PRO A 18 18.73 -7.75 -14.26
N PHE A 19 20.04 -7.57 -14.46
CA PHE A 19 20.84 -6.69 -13.61
C PHE A 19 20.23 -5.29 -13.51
N ASN A 20 20.21 -4.72 -12.30
CA ASN A 20 19.70 -3.38 -12.00
C ASN A 20 18.25 -3.11 -12.46
N SER A 21 17.41 -4.15 -12.46
CA SER A 21 16.00 -4.04 -12.77
C SER A 21 15.12 -4.40 -11.58
N PHE A 22 13.87 -3.96 -11.63
CA PHE A 22 12.87 -4.13 -10.59
C PHE A 22 11.48 -4.30 -11.21
N GLY A 23 10.57 -4.93 -10.46
CA GLY A 23 9.19 -5.10 -10.89
C GLY A 23 8.36 -3.83 -10.68
N LEU A 24 7.46 -3.53 -11.61
CA LEU A 24 6.37 -2.56 -11.45
C LEU A 24 5.04 -3.27 -11.70
N LEU A 25 4.06 -2.99 -10.85
CA LEU A 25 2.72 -3.53 -10.96
C LEU A 25 1.84 -2.58 -11.76
N GLU A 26 1.31 -3.05 -12.88
CA GLU A 26 0.22 -2.38 -13.59
C GLU A 26 -1.11 -2.83 -12.98
N LEU A 27 -1.75 -1.96 -12.20
CA LEU A 27 -3.09 -2.16 -11.64
C LEU A 27 -4.14 -1.79 -12.69
N VAL A 28 -4.83 -2.81 -13.23
CA VAL A 28 -5.79 -2.67 -14.33
C VAL A 28 -7.09 -2.03 -13.84
N PRO A 29 -7.75 -1.16 -14.64
CA PRO A 29 -9.01 -0.53 -14.28
C PRO A 29 -10.12 -1.51 -13.88
N GLY A 30 -11.07 -1.03 -13.08
CA GLY A 30 -12.25 -1.80 -12.71
C GLY A 30 -13.47 -0.93 -12.47
N LYS A 31 -14.64 -1.39 -12.94
CA LYS A 31 -15.89 -0.61 -12.93
C LYS A 31 -16.54 -0.44 -11.54
N SER A 32 -16.12 -1.22 -10.55
CA SER A 32 -16.69 -1.24 -9.19
C SER A 32 -15.64 -1.63 -8.17
N LEU A 33 -15.83 -1.24 -6.90
CA LEU A 33 -15.02 -1.73 -5.78
C LEU A 33 -15.14 -3.25 -5.59
N SER A 34 -16.29 -3.85 -5.93
CA SER A 34 -16.51 -5.30 -5.78
C SER A 34 -15.89 -6.14 -6.90
N ALA A 35 -15.49 -5.55 -8.03
CA ALA A 35 -14.95 -6.28 -9.16
C ALA A 35 -13.57 -6.90 -8.83
N ASP A 36 -13.27 -8.05 -9.44
CA ASP A 36 -11.99 -8.75 -9.28
C ASP A 36 -10.80 -7.86 -9.63
N ILE A 37 -9.72 -7.98 -8.87
CA ILE A 37 -8.49 -7.20 -9.08
C ILE A 37 -7.62 -7.92 -10.09
N HIS A 38 -7.31 -7.22 -11.19
CA HIS A 38 -6.41 -7.67 -12.22
C HIS A 38 -5.16 -6.80 -12.23
N CYS A 39 -4.00 -7.44 -12.28
CA CYS A 39 -2.71 -6.79 -12.32
C CYS A 39 -1.81 -7.44 -13.37
N ARG A 40 -0.79 -6.72 -13.81
CA ARG A 40 0.30 -7.26 -14.62
C ARG A 40 1.62 -6.89 -13.99
N LEU A 41 2.58 -7.81 -13.94
CA LEU A 41 3.92 -7.50 -13.45
C LEU A 41 4.84 -7.24 -14.65
N ARG A 42 5.57 -6.12 -14.62
CA ARG A 42 6.52 -5.73 -15.67
C ARG A 42 7.87 -5.42 -15.06
N SER A 43 8.94 -5.90 -15.69
CA SER A 43 10.31 -5.63 -15.26
C SER A 43 10.85 -4.41 -15.98
N HIS A 44 11.43 -3.47 -15.23
CA HIS A 44 12.03 -2.26 -15.77
C HIS A 44 13.43 -2.05 -15.21
N GLN A 45 14.31 -1.47 -16.03
CA GLN A 45 15.62 -1.00 -15.57
C GLN A 45 15.44 0.24 -14.67
N LEU A 46 16.18 0.32 -13.58
CA LEU A 46 16.02 1.40 -12.59
C LEU A 46 16.17 2.80 -13.19
N ASN A 47 17.02 2.95 -14.20
CA ASN A 47 17.34 4.23 -14.85
C ASN A 47 16.42 4.59 -16.03
N SER A 48 15.56 3.67 -16.49
CA SER A 48 14.68 3.90 -17.64
C SER A 48 13.25 3.41 -17.39
N ALA A 49 12.87 3.32 -16.11
CA ALA A 49 11.51 3.00 -15.73
C ALA A 49 10.56 4.12 -16.16
N PRO A 50 9.32 3.78 -16.59
CA PRO A 50 8.27 4.77 -16.77
C PRO A 50 7.94 5.41 -15.42
N PRO A 51 7.22 6.54 -15.39
CA PRO A 51 6.75 7.10 -14.14
C PRO A 51 5.85 6.12 -13.37
N TYR A 52 6.00 6.09 -12.05
CA TYR A 52 5.31 5.16 -11.17
C TYR A 52 5.12 5.74 -9.77
N GLU A 53 4.17 5.17 -9.05
CA GLU A 53 3.89 5.46 -7.65
C GLU A 53 4.50 4.35 -6.78
N ALA A 54 4.83 4.64 -5.52
CA ALA A 54 5.21 3.60 -4.56
C ALA A 54 4.14 3.47 -3.46
N LEU A 55 3.79 2.25 -3.07
CA LEU A 55 2.85 2.01 -1.97
C LEU A 55 3.60 1.73 -0.67
N SER A 56 3.39 2.57 0.34
CA SER A 56 3.76 2.27 1.72
C SER A 56 2.54 1.85 2.53
N TYR A 57 2.54 0.60 2.98
CA TYR A 57 1.44 -0.03 3.71
C TYR A 57 1.98 -1.09 4.66
N THR A 58 1.26 -1.40 5.74
CA THR A 58 1.59 -2.54 6.59
C THR A 58 1.14 -3.84 5.94
N TRP A 59 1.93 -4.90 6.07
CA TRP A 59 1.56 -6.17 5.42
C TRP A 59 0.27 -6.76 6.01
N GLY A 60 -0.03 -6.46 7.28
CA GLY A 60 -1.20 -6.99 7.99
C GLY A 60 -1.00 -8.44 8.41
N ASP A 61 -2.11 -9.07 8.82
CA ASP A 61 -2.15 -10.47 9.27
C ASP A 61 -1.56 -11.43 8.22
N GLU A 62 -0.61 -12.26 8.67
CA GLU A 62 0.13 -13.19 7.82
C GLU A 62 -0.65 -14.46 7.48
N GLU A 63 -1.59 -14.85 8.35
CA GLU A 63 -2.33 -16.12 8.21
C GLU A 63 -3.47 -16.00 7.21
N SER A 64 -3.95 -14.78 6.99
CA SER A 64 -5.04 -14.48 6.08
C SER A 64 -4.53 -14.17 4.67
N THR A 65 -5.02 -14.91 3.67
CA THR A 65 -4.75 -14.62 2.25
C THR A 65 -6.02 -14.48 1.43
N CYS A 66 -5.92 -13.74 0.34
CA CYS A 66 -6.97 -13.55 -0.63
C CYS A 66 -6.40 -13.43 -2.03
N ARG A 67 -7.22 -13.74 -3.04
CA ARG A 67 -6.75 -13.94 -4.40
C ARG A 67 -6.99 -12.74 -5.30
N ILE A 68 -6.00 -12.44 -6.12
CA ILE A 68 -6.08 -11.53 -7.27
C ILE A 68 -5.65 -12.26 -8.55
N SER A 69 -5.82 -11.62 -9.70
CA SER A 69 -5.33 -12.10 -10.99
C SER A 69 -4.05 -11.35 -11.37
N LEU A 70 -2.88 -12.00 -11.30
CA LEU A 70 -1.60 -11.45 -11.76
C LEU A 70 -1.19 -12.11 -13.09
N ASP A 71 -1.08 -11.31 -14.15
CA ASP A 71 -0.84 -11.78 -15.52
C ASP A 71 -1.81 -12.90 -15.96
N GLY A 72 -3.07 -12.79 -15.53
CA GLY A 72 -4.14 -13.75 -15.82
C GLY A 72 -4.09 -15.03 -14.98
N LEU A 73 -3.16 -15.15 -14.03
CA LEU A 73 -3.01 -16.29 -13.15
C LEU A 73 -3.43 -15.94 -11.70
N PRO A 74 -3.96 -16.91 -10.94
CA PRO A 74 -4.17 -16.76 -9.50
C PRO A 74 -2.89 -16.36 -8.76
N PHE A 75 -2.99 -15.31 -7.95
CA PHE A 75 -1.92 -14.86 -7.05
C PHE A 75 -2.51 -14.46 -5.71
N ASP A 76 -1.94 -14.98 -4.61
CA ASP A 76 -2.47 -14.79 -3.27
C ASP A 76 -1.72 -13.64 -2.57
N ILE A 77 -2.47 -12.70 -1.99
CA ILE A 77 -1.99 -11.53 -1.26
C ILE A 77 -2.70 -11.40 0.08
N ARG A 78 -2.17 -10.60 0.99
CA ARG A 78 -2.83 -10.31 2.27
C ARG A 78 -4.04 -9.38 2.07
N PRO A 79 -5.11 -9.53 2.89
CA PRO A 79 -6.31 -8.70 2.79
C PRO A 79 -6.07 -7.20 2.81
N ASN A 80 -5.11 -6.73 3.61
CA ASN A 80 -4.81 -5.29 3.70
C ASN A 80 -4.34 -4.74 2.34
N LEU A 81 -3.44 -5.46 1.67
CA LEU A 81 -2.98 -5.08 0.33
C LEU A 81 -4.11 -5.12 -0.70
N ARG A 82 -4.99 -6.12 -0.63
CA ARG A 82 -6.16 -6.20 -1.53
C ARG A 82 -7.08 -4.97 -1.36
N ASN A 83 -7.32 -4.55 -0.13
CA ASN A 83 -8.14 -3.38 0.18
C ASN A 83 -7.48 -2.09 -0.37
N ALA A 84 -6.17 -1.92 -0.16
CA ALA A 84 -5.41 -0.82 -0.74
C ALA A 84 -5.53 -0.80 -2.27
N LEU A 85 -5.26 -1.92 -2.95
CA LEU A 85 -5.38 -2.03 -4.41
C LEU A 85 -6.80 -1.70 -4.90
N ARG A 86 -7.82 -2.16 -4.18
CA ARG A 86 -9.23 -1.89 -4.51
C ARG A 86 -9.55 -0.39 -4.45
N ARG A 87 -9.08 0.31 -3.42
CA ARG A 87 -9.28 1.77 -3.27
C ARG A 87 -8.44 2.57 -4.25
N LEU A 88 -7.27 2.08 -4.63
CA LEU A 88 -6.37 2.74 -5.58
C LEU A 88 -6.78 2.55 -7.03
N ARG A 89 -7.45 1.44 -7.35
CA ARG A 89 -7.86 1.13 -8.73
C ARG A 89 -8.80 2.20 -9.28
N GLN A 90 -8.45 2.73 -10.45
CA GLN A 90 -9.27 3.70 -11.17
C GLN A 90 -10.28 2.97 -12.07
N SER A 91 -11.34 3.69 -12.48
CA SER A 91 -12.41 3.12 -13.30
C SER A 91 -12.02 2.96 -14.78
N SER A 92 -11.12 3.79 -15.28
CA SER A 92 -10.79 3.88 -16.71
C SER A 92 -9.30 3.86 -17.06
N SER A 93 -8.40 4.05 -16.09
CA SER A 93 -6.95 4.17 -16.33
C SER A 93 -6.13 3.19 -15.49
N THR A 94 -5.11 2.61 -16.12
CA THR A 94 -4.15 1.73 -15.44
C THR A 94 -3.22 2.58 -14.57
N ARG A 95 -2.92 2.12 -13.36
CA ARG A 95 -1.90 2.73 -12.51
C ARG A 95 -0.64 1.88 -12.50
N THR A 96 0.52 2.51 -12.55
CA THR A 96 1.82 1.83 -12.39
C THR A 96 2.31 2.07 -10.98
N ILE A 97 2.35 1.01 -10.16
CA ILE A 97 2.63 1.10 -8.73
C ILE A 97 3.70 0.07 -8.36
N TRP A 98 4.71 0.50 -7.61
CA TRP A 98 5.64 -0.40 -6.94
C TRP A 98 5.09 -0.84 -5.59
N ILE A 99 5.07 -2.14 -5.36
CA ILE A 99 4.58 -2.78 -4.13
C ILE A 99 5.52 -3.93 -3.78
N ASP A 100 6.27 -3.80 -2.68
CA ASP A 100 7.29 -4.77 -2.23
C ASP A 100 6.82 -6.23 -2.24
N ALA A 101 5.64 -6.53 -1.71
CA ALA A 101 5.12 -7.89 -1.57
C ALA A 101 4.76 -8.57 -2.91
N ILE A 102 4.61 -7.78 -3.99
CA ILE A 102 4.30 -8.32 -5.33
C ILE A 102 5.49 -8.14 -6.28
N CYS A 103 6.14 -6.99 -6.25
CA CYS A 103 7.22 -6.62 -7.18
C CYS A 103 8.56 -7.29 -6.85
N ILE A 104 8.70 -7.85 -5.64
CA ILE A 104 9.83 -8.68 -5.23
C ILE A 104 9.30 -10.09 -4.98
N ASN A 105 9.96 -11.09 -5.56
CA ASN A 105 9.68 -12.49 -5.24
C ASN A 105 10.07 -12.79 -3.79
N GLN A 106 9.09 -12.77 -2.89
CA GLN A 106 9.32 -12.95 -1.46
C GLN A 106 9.87 -14.33 -1.06
N ASN A 107 9.75 -15.32 -1.95
CA ASN A 107 10.25 -16.68 -1.75
C ASN A 107 11.67 -16.89 -2.29
N ASN A 108 12.25 -15.90 -2.98
CA ASN A 108 13.61 -15.98 -3.53
C ASN A 108 14.57 -15.11 -2.71
N LYS A 109 15.41 -15.75 -1.89
CA LYS A 109 16.37 -15.05 -1.02
C LYS A 109 17.43 -14.27 -1.81
N ASP A 110 17.85 -14.78 -2.96
CA ASP A 110 18.85 -14.14 -3.80
C ASP A 110 18.28 -12.89 -4.47
N GLU A 111 17.03 -12.95 -4.94
CA GLU A 111 16.36 -11.76 -5.47
C GLU A 111 16.15 -10.71 -4.37
N LYS A 112 15.73 -11.13 -3.16
CA LYS A 112 15.56 -10.21 -2.03
C LYS A 112 16.85 -9.51 -1.64
N SER A 113 17.98 -10.22 -1.62
CA SER A 113 19.28 -9.62 -1.27
C SER A 113 19.72 -8.55 -2.28
N ILE A 114 19.22 -8.61 -3.51
CA ILE A 114 19.44 -7.60 -4.56
C ILE A 114 18.40 -6.48 -4.49
N GLN A 115 17.11 -6.80 -4.34
CA GLN A 115 16.02 -5.82 -4.43
C GLN A 115 15.88 -4.96 -3.16
N VAL A 116 16.10 -5.52 -1.97
CA VAL A 116 15.94 -4.76 -0.70
C VAL A 116 16.88 -3.55 -0.64
N PRO A 117 18.19 -3.65 -0.99
CA PRO A 117 19.06 -2.49 -1.09
C PRO A 117 18.61 -1.42 -2.09
N LEU A 118 17.84 -1.80 -3.12
CA LEU A 118 17.31 -0.86 -4.13
C LEU A 118 16.10 -0.07 -3.63
N MET A 119 15.44 -0.49 -2.54
CA MET A 119 14.20 0.14 -2.07
C MET A 119 14.33 1.65 -1.88
N ARG A 120 15.44 2.13 -1.29
CA ARG A 120 15.70 3.57 -1.15
C ARG A 120 15.61 4.28 -2.49
N ASN A 121 16.30 3.77 -3.52
CA ASN A 121 16.29 4.37 -4.85
C ASN A 121 14.91 4.30 -5.52
N ILE A 122 14.18 3.21 -5.31
CA ILE A 122 12.83 3.03 -5.86
C ILE A 122 11.86 4.04 -5.23
N TYR A 123 11.86 4.18 -3.91
CA TYR A 123 11.02 5.18 -3.23
C TYR A 123 11.40 6.62 -3.60
N THR A 124 12.70 6.93 -3.69
CA THR A 124 13.18 8.27 -4.08
C THR A 124 12.82 8.64 -5.51
N ARG A 125 12.72 7.66 -6.42
CA ARG A 125 12.42 7.91 -7.85
C ARG A 125 10.93 7.81 -8.20
N ALA A 126 10.09 7.36 -7.28
CA ALA A 126 8.65 7.36 -7.48
C ALA A 126 8.13 8.81 -7.63
N GLU A 127 7.14 9.04 -8.49
CA GLU A 127 6.49 10.35 -8.62
C GLU A 127 5.88 10.81 -7.30
N ARG A 128 5.36 9.85 -6.53
CA ARG A 128 4.87 10.03 -5.17
C ARG A 128 4.83 8.71 -4.43
N VAL A 129 4.80 8.82 -3.11
CA VAL A 129 4.57 7.68 -2.20
C VAL A 129 3.16 7.78 -1.64
N ILE A 130 2.41 6.70 -1.76
CA ILE A 130 1.06 6.57 -1.22
C ILE A 130 1.17 5.88 0.15
N ALA A 131 0.83 6.59 1.21
CA ALA A 131 0.66 6.01 2.53
C ALA A 131 -0.74 5.40 2.64
N TRP A 132 -0.82 4.07 2.74
CA TRP A 132 -2.06 3.36 3.05
C TRP A 132 -2.12 3.07 4.54
N LEU A 133 -2.99 3.80 5.23
CA LEU A 133 -3.17 3.69 6.68
C LEU A 133 -4.19 2.62 7.08
N GLY A 134 -4.97 2.12 6.12
CA GLY A 134 -6.05 1.17 6.36
C GLY A 134 -7.37 1.64 5.74
N GLU A 135 -8.42 0.85 5.94
CA GLU A 135 -9.78 1.27 5.62
C GLU A 135 -10.23 2.41 6.55
N GLU A 136 -11.15 3.24 6.05
CA GLU A 136 -11.70 4.37 6.80
C GLU A 136 -12.36 3.89 8.10
N MET A 137 -11.97 4.50 9.22
CA MET A 137 -12.64 4.37 10.52
C MET A 137 -13.63 5.51 10.72
N VAL A 138 -14.57 5.33 11.64
CA VAL A 138 -15.67 6.30 11.94
C VAL A 138 -15.17 7.73 12.13
N ASP A 139 -13.97 7.90 12.68
CA ASP A 139 -13.38 9.18 13.03
C ASP A 139 -12.15 9.57 12.19
N SER A 140 -11.80 8.79 11.16
CA SER A 140 -10.64 9.07 10.31
C SER A 140 -10.74 10.43 9.62
N ALA A 141 -11.93 10.78 9.11
CA ALA A 141 -12.17 12.09 8.49
C ALA A 141 -12.03 13.24 9.51
N VAL A 142 -12.49 13.04 10.74
CA VAL A 142 -12.37 14.03 11.82
C VAL A 142 -10.90 14.27 12.16
N ALA A 143 -10.12 13.20 12.30
CA ALA A 143 -8.69 13.26 12.56
C ALA A 143 -7.94 14.02 11.45
N LEU A 144 -8.14 13.62 10.18
CA LEU A 144 -7.45 14.23 9.04
C LEU A 144 -7.78 15.71 8.86
N ASN A 145 -9.06 16.09 9.04
CA ASN A 145 -9.48 17.48 8.97
C ASN A 145 -9.01 18.32 10.17
N PHE A 146 -8.54 17.69 11.26
CA PHE A 146 -8.02 18.39 12.42
C PHE A 146 -6.52 18.69 12.34
N ILE A 147 -5.76 17.96 11.51
CA ILE A 147 -4.31 18.15 11.38
C ILE A 147 -3.93 19.61 11.08
N PRO A 148 -4.59 20.35 10.15
CA PRO A 148 -4.24 21.74 9.88
C PRO A 148 -4.44 22.65 11.10
N ASP A 149 -5.61 22.58 11.74
CA ASP A 149 -5.91 23.38 12.93
C ASP A 149 -4.92 23.09 14.06
N LEU A 150 -4.61 21.81 14.30
CA LEU A 150 -3.64 21.41 15.32
C LEU A 150 -2.24 21.98 15.02
N THR A 151 -1.85 21.98 13.75
CA THR A 151 -0.56 22.52 13.30
C THR A 151 -0.48 24.02 13.56
N ASP A 152 -1.58 24.76 13.35
CA ASP A 152 -1.60 26.19 13.58
C ASP A 152 -1.62 26.55 15.07
N ILE A 153 -2.32 25.76 15.90
CA ILE A 153 -2.23 25.85 17.37
C ILE A 153 -0.77 25.65 17.81
N ALA A 154 -0.12 24.58 17.32
CA ALA A 154 1.26 24.25 17.67
C ALA A 154 2.29 25.30 17.24
N LYS A 155 2.04 26.07 16.17
CA LYS A 155 2.92 27.18 15.75
C LYS A 155 2.83 28.42 16.65
N SER A 156 1.71 28.60 17.36
CA SER A 156 1.44 29.78 18.21
C SER A 156 2.00 29.66 19.64
N ASP A 157 2.91 28.70 19.85
CA ASP A 157 3.19 27.98 21.09
C ASP A 157 3.35 28.83 22.36
N THR A 158 2.37 28.69 23.27
CA THR A 158 2.52 28.79 24.72
C THR A 158 1.66 27.72 25.37
N GLU A 159 2.12 27.10 26.46
CA GLU A 159 1.39 26.10 27.25
C GLU A 159 -0.03 26.57 27.62
N SER A 160 -0.18 27.89 27.83
CA SER A 160 -1.45 28.57 28.07
C SER A 160 -2.49 28.37 26.96
N ASN A 161 -2.09 28.36 25.68
CA ASN A 161 -3.03 28.17 24.57
C ASN A 161 -3.62 26.76 24.53
N TRP A 162 -2.82 25.76 24.90
CA TRP A 162 -3.29 24.37 24.98
C TRP A 162 -4.29 24.16 26.13
N LEU A 163 -4.01 24.78 27.29
CA LEU A 163 -4.87 24.68 28.47
C LEU A 163 -6.24 25.32 28.25
N LEU A 164 -6.35 26.36 27.40
CA LEU A 164 -7.64 26.98 27.04
C LEU A 164 -8.60 26.02 26.32
N HIS A 165 -8.07 24.99 25.66
CA HIS A 165 -8.87 24.03 24.89
C HIS A 165 -9.20 22.75 25.66
N ILE A 166 -8.63 22.56 26.86
CA ILE A 166 -8.76 21.30 27.60
C ILE A 166 -10.19 21.07 28.13
N GLU A 167 -10.95 22.15 28.33
CA GLU A 167 -12.36 22.10 28.73
C GLU A 167 -13.32 22.02 27.52
N ASP A 168 -12.80 22.14 26.28
CA ASP A 168 -13.61 22.03 25.07
C ASP A 168 -13.77 20.57 24.64
N ASP A 169 -14.95 20.00 24.92
CA ASP A 169 -15.35 18.66 24.50
C ASP A 169 -15.13 18.39 23.00
N ARG A 170 -15.30 19.41 22.14
CA ARG A 170 -15.09 19.25 20.70
C ARG A 170 -13.61 19.07 20.40
N PHE A 171 -12.75 19.87 21.03
CA PHE A 171 -11.30 19.74 20.91
C PHE A 171 -10.83 18.36 21.39
N LEU A 172 -11.29 17.92 22.58
CA LEU A 172 -10.96 16.60 23.13
C LEU A 172 -11.38 15.46 22.19
N ARG A 173 -12.58 15.52 21.61
CA ARG A 173 -13.05 14.51 20.64
C ARG A 173 -12.15 14.43 19.42
N ARG A 174 -11.72 15.58 18.86
CA ARG A 174 -10.81 15.61 17.71
C ARG A 174 -9.42 15.10 18.08
N MET A 175 -8.93 15.40 19.28
CA MET A 175 -7.68 14.85 19.82
C MET A 175 -7.74 13.32 19.97
N ILE A 176 -8.86 12.78 20.46
CA ILE A 176 -9.08 11.32 20.53
C ILE A 176 -9.03 10.70 19.12
N SER A 177 -9.67 11.33 18.13
CA SER A 177 -9.61 10.86 16.74
C SER A 177 -8.18 10.86 16.18
N LEU A 178 -7.37 11.87 16.50
CA LEU A 178 -5.95 11.88 16.14
C LEU A 178 -5.15 10.79 16.86
N ALA A 179 -5.41 10.55 18.15
CA ALA A 179 -4.78 9.48 18.89
C ALA A 179 -5.07 8.11 18.25
N HIS A 180 -6.32 7.86 17.82
CA HIS A 180 -6.67 6.66 17.06
C HIS A 180 -5.92 6.59 15.72
N LEU A 181 -5.86 7.69 14.97
CA LEU A 181 -5.14 7.75 13.67
C LEU A 181 -3.64 7.43 13.85
N PHE A 182 -2.98 8.02 14.84
CA PHE A 182 -1.56 7.80 15.11
C PHE A 182 -1.26 6.47 15.81
N SER A 183 -2.28 5.82 16.38
CA SER A 183 -2.17 4.45 16.89
C SER A 183 -2.19 3.39 15.79
N LEU A 184 -2.47 3.76 14.54
CA LEU A 184 -2.50 2.81 13.43
C LEU A 184 -1.12 2.15 13.21
N PRO A 185 -1.07 0.84 12.88
CA PRO A 185 0.18 0.09 12.76
C PRO A 185 1.21 0.69 11.79
N TRP A 186 0.75 1.48 10.82
CA TRP A 186 1.63 2.16 9.86
C TRP A 186 2.63 3.11 10.53
N TRP A 187 2.22 3.83 11.59
CA TRP A 187 3.05 4.81 12.30
C TRP A 187 4.12 4.18 13.19
N GLN A 188 3.94 2.91 13.57
CA GLN A 188 4.88 2.18 14.42
C GLN A 188 6.05 1.58 13.63
N ARG A 189 6.04 1.75 12.30
CA ARG A 189 7.09 1.22 11.44
C ARG A 189 8.33 2.08 11.52
N ILE A 190 9.47 1.44 11.76
CA ILE A 190 10.77 2.03 11.48
C ILE A 190 11.00 1.91 9.97
N TRP A 191 11.21 3.05 9.32
CA TRP A 191 11.74 3.10 7.96
C TRP A 191 13.24 2.82 8.05
N ILE A 192 13.70 1.70 7.50
CA ILE A 192 15.13 1.31 7.43
C ILE A 192 15.71 1.79 6.10
#